data_AF-A0A6S7JM25-F1
#
_entry.id   AF-A0A6S7JM25-F1
#
_cell.length_a   1.000
_cell.length_b   1.000
_cell.length_c   1.000
_cell.angle_alpha   90.00
_cell.angle_beta   90.00
_cell.angle_gamma   90.00
#
_symmetry.space_group_name_H-M   'P 1'
#
loop_
_entity.id
_entity.type
_entity.pdbx_description
1 polymer ?
#
loop_
_entity_poly.entity_id
_entity_poly.type
_entity_poly.pdbx_seq_one_letter_code
_entity_poly.pdbx_strand_id
1 'polypeptide(L)'
;IRRAQSQNNNNTARGIYTSVASSSGFASAGSGENTTVAFIPTGLRRDLIELLDMNIPGSDNWEMLAEHLGHNLQFIRWLDRPRNIESPTEKLLMEWENKVTENPEDALRNLENVLWKMKRHDAATKIQMYLDECTCSIKKETTV
;
A
#
# COMPACT_ATOMS: atom_id res chain seq x y z
N ILE A 1 -56.49 -21.90 -36.73
CA ILE A 1 -57.21 -22.89 -35.89
C ILE A 1 -56.20 -23.60 -34.99
N ARG A 2 -56.33 -23.51 -33.65
CA ARG A 2 -55.63 -24.34 -32.62
C ARG A 2 -54.07 -24.25 -32.62
N ARG A 3 -53.31 -24.61 -31.57
CA ARG A 3 -53.50 -24.70 -30.10
C ARG A 3 -52.10 -24.64 -29.45
N ALA A 4 -52.01 -24.31 -28.17
CA ALA A 4 -50.76 -24.37 -27.38
C ALA A 4 -50.56 -25.74 -26.69
N GLN A 5 -49.31 -26.03 -26.29
CA GLN A 5 -48.84 -26.93 -25.21
C GLN A 5 -47.29 -26.83 -25.18
N SER A 6 -46.53 -26.58 -24.11
CA SER A 6 -46.69 -26.65 -22.64
C SER A 6 -46.59 -28.04 -21.98
N GLN A 7 -45.36 -28.37 -21.57
CA GLN A 7 -44.91 -29.32 -20.52
C GLN A 7 -43.55 -28.74 -20.05
N ASN A 8 -43.22 -28.40 -18.81
CA ASN A 8 -43.67 -28.70 -17.44
C ASN A 8 -43.29 -30.09 -16.87
N ASN A 9 -42.85 -30.06 -15.61
CA ASN A 9 -42.43 -31.10 -14.66
C ASN A 9 -40.91 -31.15 -14.37
N ASN A 10 -40.41 -31.26 -13.14
CA ASN A 10 -40.80 -30.98 -11.75
C ASN A 10 -39.80 -31.77 -10.84
N ASN A 11 -39.73 -31.41 -9.55
CA ASN A 11 -39.03 -32.08 -8.41
C ASN A 11 -37.65 -31.46 -8.06
N THR A 12 -37.42 -30.74 -6.96
CA THR A 12 -37.87 -30.82 -5.54
C THR A 12 -37.16 -31.89 -4.71
N ALA A 13 -36.17 -31.50 -3.90
CA ALA A 13 -36.01 -31.95 -2.50
C ALA A 13 -34.94 -31.15 -1.71
N ARG A 14 -35.29 -30.86 -0.45
CA ARG A 14 -34.51 -30.20 0.62
C ARG A 14 -33.21 -30.95 1.00
N GLY A 15 -32.23 -30.23 1.55
CA GLY A 15 -31.10 -30.86 2.26
C GLY A 15 -30.29 -29.88 3.13
N ILE A 16 -30.11 -30.26 4.39
CA ILE A 16 -29.26 -29.64 5.43
C ILE A 16 -28.45 -30.85 5.99
N TYR A 17 -27.22 -30.77 6.51
CA TYR A 17 -26.61 -29.74 7.36
C TYR A 17 -25.08 -29.63 7.20
N THR A 18 -24.49 -28.75 8.01
CA THR A 18 -23.07 -28.61 8.38
C THR A 18 -22.19 -29.87 8.33
N SER A 19 -20.95 -29.71 7.86
CA SER A 19 -19.74 -30.21 8.55
C SER A 19 -18.47 -29.54 8.04
N VAL A 20 -17.52 -29.32 8.96
CA VAL A 20 -16.20 -28.71 8.71
C VAL A 20 -15.13 -29.77 8.42
N ALA A 21 -14.26 -29.47 7.44
CA ALA A 21 -12.87 -29.96 7.33
C ALA A 21 -12.16 -29.02 6.33
N SER A 22 -11.28 -28.12 6.74
CA SER A 22 -9.91 -28.33 7.25
C SER A 22 -8.91 -28.74 6.17
N SER A 23 -7.83 -27.95 6.06
CA SER A 23 -6.58 -28.26 5.36
C SER A 23 -6.64 -28.37 3.82
N SER A 24 -6.50 -27.22 3.14
CA SER A 24 -5.70 -27.13 1.91
C SER A 24 -4.29 -26.65 2.29
N GLY A 25 -3.33 -27.57 2.36
CA GLY A 25 -1.98 -27.24 2.79
C GLY A 25 -1.29 -26.30 1.82
N PHE A 26 -0.83 -25.15 2.30
CA PHE A 26 0.16 -24.34 1.59
C PHE A 26 1.49 -25.11 1.61
N ALA A 27 1.78 -25.79 0.49
CA ALA A 27 3.12 -26.26 0.22
C ALA A 27 4.03 -25.03 0.03
N SER A 28 4.73 -24.65 1.10
CA SER A 28 5.79 -23.64 1.04
C SER A 28 6.97 -24.23 0.26
N ALA A 29 6.86 -24.18 -1.07
CA ALA A 29 8.00 -24.35 -1.95
C ALA A 29 8.89 -23.13 -1.74
N GLY A 30 10.07 -23.35 -1.17
CA GLY A 30 11.01 -22.29 -0.84
C GLY A 30 11.49 -21.54 -2.08
N SER A 31 10.75 -20.50 -2.47
CA SER A 31 11.27 -19.37 -3.20
C SER A 31 12.17 -18.58 -2.24
N GLY A 32 13.38 -18.26 -2.67
CA GLY A 32 14.28 -17.35 -1.96
C GLY A 32 13.80 -15.91 -2.09
N GLU A 33 12.53 -15.65 -1.75
CA GLU A 33 11.97 -14.32 -1.66
C GLU A 33 12.61 -13.63 -0.46
N ASN A 34 13.52 -12.72 -0.79
CA ASN A 34 13.87 -11.57 0.01
C ASN A 34 12.62 -10.68 0.16
N THR A 35 11.63 -11.17 0.92
CA THR A 35 10.46 -10.43 1.37
C THR A 35 10.96 -9.29 2.26
N THR A 36 11.32 -8.18 1.63
CA THR A 36 11.53 -6.92 2.30
C THR A 36 10.22 -6.58 3.01
N VAL A 37 10.28 -6.62 4.34
CA VAL A 37 9.11 -6.33 5.17
C VAL A 37 8.81 -4.85 4.98
N ALA A 38 7.80 -4.55 4.15
CA ALA A 38 7.33 -3.19 3.93
C ALA A 38 7.02 -2.56 5.29
N PHE A 39 7.79 -1.52 5.65
CA PHE A 39 7.72 -0.90 6.97
C PHE A 39 6.82 0.33 6.96
N ILE A 40 6.53 0.91 5.79
CA ILE A 40 5.47 1.91 5.63
C ILE A 40 4.12 1.17 5.69
N PRO A 41 3.29 1.39 6.72
CA PRO A 41 2.01 0.69 6.84
C PRO A 41 1.07 1.05 5.69
N THR A 42 0.20 0.11 5.30
CA THR A 42 -0.73 0.26 4.17
C THR A 42 -1.61 1.51 4.26
N GLY A 43 -2.00 1.94 5.48
CA GLY A 43 -2.75 3.17 5.70
C GLY A 43 -1.95 4.42 5.34
N LEU A 44 -0.77 4.59 5.95
CA LEU A 44 0.13 5.72 5.67
C LEU A 44 0.55 5.75 4.20
N ARG A 45 0.88 4.58 3.62
CA ARG A 45 1.21 4.42 2.21
C ARG A 45 0.12 4.94 1.29
N ARG A 46 -1.14 4.54 1.51
CA ARG A 46 -2.29 5.01 0.70
C ARG A 46 -2.46 6.52 0.82
N ASP A 47 -2.35 7.07 2.03
CA ASP A 47 -2.48 8.50 2.26
C ASP A 47 -1.32 9.29 1.59
N LEU A 48 -0.09 8.76 1.57
CA LEU A 48 1.03 9.35 0.83
C LEU A 48 0.83 9.30 -0.69
N ILE A 49 0.35 8.18 -1.23
CA ILE A 49 -0.02 8.04 -2.66
C ILE A 49 -1.05 9.10 -3.05
N GLU A 50 -2.15 9.19 -2.30
CA GLU A 50 -3.24 10.13 -2.60
C GLU A 50 -2.73 11.58 -2.64
N LEU A 51 -1.90 11.98 -1.68
CA LEU A 51 -1.35 13.34 -1.62
C LEU A 51 -0.32 13.62 -2.71
N LEU A 52 0.61 12.70 -3.00
CA LEU A 52 1.78 12.96 -3.86
C LEU A 52 1.55 12.68 -5.35
N ASP A 53 0.57 11.85 -5.70
CA ASP A 53 0.11 11.66 -7.08
C ASP A 53 -0.83 12.79 -7.54
N MET A 54 -1.47 13.51 -6.60
CA MET A 54 -2.28 14.70 -6.93
C MET A 54 -1.39 15.81 -7.48
N ASN A 55 -1.48 16.06 -8.79
CA ASN A 55 -0.82 17.18 -9.44
C ASN A 55 -1.48 18.52 -9.04
N ILE A 56 -0.99 19.12 -7.96
CA ILE A 56 -1.40 20.45 -7.51
C ILE A 56 -0.49 21.50 -8.18
N PRO A 57 -1.02 22.45 -8.98
CA PRO A 57 -0.19 23.44 -9.66
C PRO A 57 0.63 24.30 -8.69
N GLY A 58 1.96 24.30 -8.87
CA GLY A 58 2.89 25.03 -7.99
C GLY A 58 3.23 24.32 -6.67
N SER A 59 2.84 23.04 -6.54
CA SER A 59 3.24 22.16 -5.44
C SER A 59 4.26 21.12 -5.92
N ASP A 60 5.17 20.72 -5.04
CA ASP A 60 6.11 19.65 -5.32
C ASP A 60 5.40 18.29 -5.20
N ASN A 61 5.58 17.40 -6.18
CA ASN A 61 4.88 16.11 -6.28
C ASN A 61 5.88 14.94 -6.18
N TRP A 62 5.41 13.73 -6.49
CA TRP A 62 6.24 12.51 -6.48
C TRP A 62 7.56 12.62 -7.28
N GLU A 63 7.63 13.42 -8.34
CA GLU A 63 8.85 13.66 -9.13
C GLU A 63 9.96 14.31 -8.28
N MET A 64 9.61 15.40 -7.58
CA MET A 64 10.52 16.11 -6.67
C MET A 64 10.90 15.23 -5.47
N LEU A 65 10.00 14.36 -5.00
CA LEU A 65 10.33 13.37 -3.97
C LEU A 65 11.39 12.40 -4.49
N ALA A 66 11.23 11.88 -5.71
CA ALA A 66 12.22 10.98 -6.31
C ALA A 66 13.59 11.64 -6.46
N GLU A 67 13.66 12.91 -6.88
CA GLU A 67 14.92 13.67 -6.92
C GLU A 67 15.55 13.82 -5.53
N HIS A 68 14.77 14.19 -4.51
CA HIS A 68 15.26 14.31 -3.13
C HIS A 68 15.70 12.99 -2.49
N LEU A 69 15.09 11.87 -2.89
CA LEU A 69 15.52 10.52 -2.52
C LEU A 69 16.71 10.01 -3.36
N GLY A 70 17.28 10.85 -4.23
CA GLY A 70 18.50 10.55 -5.00
C GLY A 70 18.28 9.70 -6.25
N HIS A 71 17.03 9.54 -6.71
CA HIS A 71 16.74 8.82 -7.94
C HIS A 71 17.06 9.69 -9.17
N ASN A 72 17.56 9.06 -10.22
CA ASN A 72 17.95 9.76 -11.45
C ASN A 72 16.76 10.01 -12.40
N LEU A 73 16.94 10.93 -13.34
CA LEU A 73 15.93 11.28 -14.34
C LEU A 73 15.44 10.09 -15.20
N GLN A 74 16.23 9.03 -15.37
CA GLN A 74 15.79 7.85 -16.11
C GLN A 74 14.76 7.03 -15.33
N PHE A 75 14.94 6.94 -14.00
CA PHE A 75 13.98 6.31 -13.09
C PHE A 75 12.68 7.11 -13.01
N ILE A 76 12.76 8.44 -12.85
CA ILE A 76 11.59 9.33 -12.82
C ILE A 76 10.76 9.19 -14.11
N ARG A 77 11.42 9.22 -15.28
CA ARG A 77 10.78 8.96 -16.59
C ARG A 77 10.31 7.52 -16.81
N TRP A 78 10.71 6.57 -15.96
CA TRP A 78 10.18 5.21 -15.98
C TRP A 78 8.90 5.09 -15.13
N LEU A 79 8.81 5.84 -14.02
CA LEU A 79 7.60 5.98 -13.20
C LEU A 79 6.44 6.64 -13.97
N ASP A 80 6.71 7.71 -14.73
CA ASP A 80 5.70 8.45 -15.51
C ASP A 80 5.11 7.67 -16.72
N ARG A 81 5.59 6.45 -17.01
CA ARG A 81 5.17 5.75 -18.24
C ARG A 81 3.68 5.37 -18.18
N PRO A 82 2.85 5.71 -19.19
CA PRO A 82 1.41 5.43 -19.21
C PRO A 82 1.04 3.94 -19.38
N ARG A 83 2.01 3.02 -19.29
CA ARG A 83 1.77 1.57 -19.17
C ARG A 83 1.88 1.08 -17.71
N ASN A 84 2.27 1.94 -16.78
CA ASN A 84 2.25 1.63 -15.36
C ASN A 84 0.79 1.66 -14.88
N ILE A 85 0.34 0.53 -14.32
CA ILE A 85 -1.00 0.40 -13.69
C ILE A 85 -0.96 0.88 -12.23
N GLU A 86 0.22 0.79 -11.61
CA GLU A 86 0.50 1.26 -10.25
C GLU A 86 0.89 2.74 -10.22
N SER A 87 0.56 3.39 -9.11
CA SER A 87 0.97 4.76 -8.76
C SER A 87 2.49 4.97 -8.88
N PRO A 88 2.95 6.13 -9.41
CA PRO A 88 4.37 6.47 -9.40
C PRO A 88 4.90 6.68 -7.97
N THR A 89 4.10 7.25 -7.05
CA THR A 89 4.45 7.30 -5.62
C THR A 89 4.59 5.91 -5.02
N GLU A 90 3.69 4.97 -5.30
CA GLU A 90 3.75 3.62 -4.73
C GLU A 90 5.04 2.89 -5.12
N LYS A 91 5.39 2.94 -6.41
CA LYS A 91 6.64 2.38 -6.92
C LYS A 91 7.87 3.05 -6.32
N LEU A 92 7.85 4.38 -6.17
CA LEU A 92 8.93 5.13 -5.52
C LEU A 92 9.11 4.68 -4.06
N LEU A 93 8.02 4.54 -3.31
CA LEU A 93 8.06 4.09 -1.91
C LEU A 93 8.60 2.66 -1.79
N MET A 94 8.14 1.72 -2.62
CA MET A 94 8.68 0.35 -2.65
C MET A 94 10.19 0.33 -2.97
N GLU A 95 10.62 1.06 -4.01
CA GLU A 95 12.02 1.15 -4.41
C GLU A 95 12.91 1.87 -3.39
N TRP A 96 12.33 2.76 -2.59
CA TRP A 96 13.02 3.42 -1.48
C TRP A 96 13.14 2.50 -0.27
N GLU A 97 12.06 1.85 0.19
CA GLU A 97 12.10 0.88 1.30
C GLU A 97 13.11 -0.23 1.05
N ASN A 98 13.20 -0.74 -0.18
CA ASN A 98 14.15 -1.78 -0.58
C ASN A 98 15.64 -1.34 -0.50
N LYS A 99 15.91 -0.03 -0.38
CA LYS A 99 17.26 0.57 -0.28
C LYS A 99 17.56 1.13 1.10
N VAL A 100 16.54 1.38 1.93
CA VAL A 100 16.70 1.84 3.30
C VAL A 100 17.37 0.73 4.13
N THR A 101 18.49 1.08 4.76
CA THR A 101 19.20 0.24 5.74
C THR A 101 19.08 0.77 7.17
N GLU A 102 18.47 1.95 7.34
CA GLU A 102 18.19 2.60 8.62
C GLU A 102 17.00 1.93 9.33
N ASN A 103 16.78 2.23 10.61
CA ASN A 103 15.56 1.78 11.28
C ASN A 103 14.33 2.41 10.64
N PRO A 104 13.17 1.71 10.59
CA PRO A 104 11.93 2.26 10.05
C PRO A 104 11.53 3.64 10.59
N GLU A 105 11.70 3.90 11.89
CA GLU A 105 11.38 5.20 12.48
C GLU A 105 12.32 6.32 12.00
N ASP A 106 13.62 6.05 11.94
CA ASP A 106 14.63 7.02 11.47
C ASP A 106 14.43 7.32 9.97
N ALA A 107 14.16 6.28 9.17
CA ALA A 107 13.85 6.40 7.76
C ALA A 107 12.56 7.22 7.51
N LEU A 108 11.49 6.97 8.29
CA LEU A 108 10.26 7.75 8.22
C LEU A 108 10.47 9.20 8.64
N ARG A 109 11.28 9.48 9.68
CA ARG A 109 11.68 10.86 10.04
C ARG A 109 12.50 11.53 8.96
N ASN A 110 13.37 10.80 8.28
CA ASN A 110 14.13 11.32 7.13
C ASN A 110 13.20 11.64 5.95
N LEU A 111 12.20 10.79 5.67
CA LEU A 111 11.17 11.04 4.67
C LEU A 111 10.28 12.25 5.03
N GLU A 112 9.87 12.37 6.30
CA GLU A 112 9.13 13.53 6.83
C GLU A 112 9.92 14.83 6.59
N ASN A 113 11.21 14.84 6.94
CA ASN A 113 12.10 15.99 6.73
C ASN A 113 12.28 16.35 5.24
N VAL A 114 12.22 15.38 4.34
CA VAL A 114 12.21 15.64 2.88
C VAL A 114 10.91 16.30 2.45
N LEU A 115 9.76 15.78 2.89
CA LEU A 115 8.44 16.34 2.58
C LEU A 115 8.27 17.77 3.13
N TRP A 116 8.82 18.07 4.31
CA TRP A 116 8.90 19.43 4.85
C TRP A 116 9.70 20.38 3.95
N LYS A 117 10.83 19.95 3.38
CA LYS A 117 11.65 20.75 2.45
C LYS A 117 10.94 21.01 1.12
N MET A 118 10.19 20.02 0.64
CA MET A 118 9.28 20.10 -0.53
C MET A 118 7.98 20.89 -0.25
N LYS A 119 7.82 21.47 0.95
CA LYS A 119 6.59 22.15 1.39
C LYS A 119 5.32 21.28 1.34
N ARG A 120 5.45 19.97 1.25
CA ARG A 120 4.37 18.98 1.37
C ARG A 120 4.07 18.68 2.83
N HIS A 121 3.67 19.74 3.52
CA HIS A 121 3.30 19.74 4.94
C HIS A 121 2.11 18.82 5.21
N ASP A 122 1.22 18.65 4.22
CA ASP A 122 0.12 17.69 4.22
C ASP A 122 0.63 16.24 4.34
N ALA A 123 1.56 15.83 3.46
CA ALA A 123 2.14 14.49 3.48
C ALA A 123 3.06 14.27 4.70
N ALA A 124 3.83 15.30 5.10
CA ALA A 124 4.67 15.26 6.29
C ALA A 124 3.84 15.06 7.58
N THR A 125 2.71 15.76 7.70
CA THR A 125 1.79 15.62 8.85
C THR A 125 1.28 14.19 8.98
N LYS A 126 1.01 13.48 7.87
CA LYS A 126 0.59 12.07 7.90
C LYS A 126 1.65 11.14 8.49
N ILE A 127 2.93 11.35 8.15
CA ILE A 127 4.03 10.59 8.75
C ILE A 127 4.16 10.93 10.23
N GLN A 128 4.11 12.21 10.60
CA GLN A 128 4.18 12.64 11.99
C GLN A 128 3.08 12.03 12.85
N MET A 129 1.82 12.06 12.39
CA MET A 129 0.68 11.45 13.09
C MET A 129 0.90 9.95 13.32
N TYR A 130 1.42 9.23 12.32
CA TYR A 130 1.74 7.80 12.47
C TYR A 130 2.82 7.54 13.53
N LEU A 131 3.91 8.32 13.52
CA LEU A 131 4.98 8.21 14.52
C LEU A 131 4.47 8.55 15.94
N ASP A 132 3.58 9.53 16.08
CA ASP A 132 2.97 9.90 17.35
C ASP A 132 2.01 8.80 17.87
N GLU A 133 1.24 8.13 17.00
CA GLU A 133 0.41 6.97 17.36
C GLU A 133 1.25 5.76 17.83
N CYS A 134 2.37 5.49 17.15
CA CYS A 134 3.33 4.46 17.58
C CYS A 134 3.91 4.75 18.98
N THR A 135 4.43 5.96 19.21
CA THR A 135 5.03 6.33 20.50
C THR A 135 4.02 6.46 21.64
N CYS A 136 2.75 6.78 21.35
CA CYS A 136 1.66 6.80 22.33
C CYS A 136 1.25 5.38 22.80
N SER A 137 1.37 4.39 21.92
CA SER A 137 1.05 2.99 22.24
C SER A 137 2.04 2.39 23.24
N ILE A 138 3.34 2.62 23.05
CA ILE A 138 4.41 2.11 23.93
C ILE A 138 4.24 2.59 25.39
N LYS A 139 3.79 3.85 25.59
CA LYS A 139 3.65 4.46 26.92
C LYS A 139 2.52 3.87 27.77
N LYS A 140 1.64 3.01 27.22
CA LYS A 140 0.53 2.40 27.96
C LYS A 140 0.88 1.03 28.56
N GLU A 141 2.00 0.44 28.16
CA GLU A 141 2.36 -0.94 28.53
C GLU A 141 3.33 -1.01 29.73
N THR A 142 3.90 0.11 30.18
CA THR A 142 4.88 0.17 31.28
C THR A 142 4.24 0.49 32.65
N THR A 143 3.08 -0.11 32.95
CA THR A 143 2.42 0.01 34.26
C THR A 143 1.91 -1.34 34.77
N VAL A 144 2.84 -2.16 35.26
CA VAL A 144 2.59 -3.33 36.13
C VAL A 144 3.69 -3.37 37.19
#